data_AF-A0A2V9DTM1-F1
#
_entry.id   AF-A0A2V9DTM1-F1
#
_cell.length_a   1.000
_cell.length_b   1.000
_cell.length_c   1.000
_cell.angle_alpha   90.00
_cell.angle_beta   90.00
_cell.angle_gamma   90.00
#
_symmetry.space_group_name_H-M   'P 1'
#
loop_
_entity.id
_entity.type
_entity.pdbx_description
1 polymer ?
#
loop_
_entity_poly.entity_id
_entity_poly.type
_entity_poly.pdbx_seq_one_letter_code
_entity_poly.pdbx_strand_id
1 'polypeptide(L)'
;MEKLIRVVVANQPRLMRELVLATISEQPDIEIVGEVQDEADIRRVVEEKKPDFLIIALDEPGERPRLCDSLLCQFPDMKILALAPERNSSVFYWASLDIHSNRVEASEEGILDALRGKAQFPRRYR
;
A
#
# COMPACT_ATOMS: atom_id res chain seq x y z
N MET A 1 6.42 -25.19 -4.21
CA MET A 1 5.05 -24.73 -3.91
C MET A 1 5.11 -23.23 -4.03
N GLU A 2 4.45 -22.66 -5.05
CA GLU A 2 4.43 -21.20 -5.23
C GLU A 2 3.60 -20.57 -4.12
N LYS A 3 4.02 -19.40 -3.62
CA LYS A 3 3.32 -18.70 -2.53
C LYS A 3 2.04 -18.10 -3.12
N LEU A 4 0.88 -18.47 -2.56
CA LEU A 4 -0.42 -17.86 -2.93
C LEU A 4 -0.43 -16.37 -2.57
N ILE A 5 -0.98 -15.56 -3.47
CA ILE A 5 -1.20 -14.13 -3.29
C ILE A 5 -2.49 -13.93 -2.50
N ARG A 6 -2.38 -13.40 -1.28
CA ARG A 6 -3.53 -13.21 -0.39
C ARG A 6 -4.18 -11.86 -0.61
N VAL A 7 -5.47 -11.84 -0.95
CA VAL A 7 -6.19 -10.62 -1.33
C VAL A 7 -7.39 -10.38 -0.42
N VAL A 8 -7.55 -9.15 0.05
CA VAL A 8 -8.81 -8.65 0.66
C VAL A 8 -9.50 -7.70 -0.32
N VAL A 9 -10.81 -7.87 -0.51
CA VAL A 9 -11.61 -7.01 -1.41
C VAL A 9 -12.57 -6.15 -0.59
N ALA A 10 -12.38 -4.84 -0.63
CA ALA A 10 -13.14 -3.83 0.09
C ALA A 10 -13.72 -2.76 -0.85
N ASN A 11 -14.30 -3.19 -1.98
CA ASN A 11 -14.82 -2.29 -3.01
C ASN A 11 -16.33 -2.01 -2.82
N GLN A 12 -16.71 -0.74 -2.83
CA GLN A 12 -18.04 -0.26 -2.42
C GLN A 12 -19.10 -0.22 -3.52
N PRO A 13 -18.80 0.00 -4.81
CA PRO A 13 -19.76 -0.31 -5.86
C PRO A 13 -19.91 -1.82 -6.01
N ARG A 14 -21.08 -2.37 -5.64
CA ARG A 14 -21.37 -3.81 -5.68
C ARG A 14 -20.97 -4.47 -7.01
N LEU A 15 -21.30 -3.84 -8.13
CA LEU A 15 -20.99 -4.36 -9.47
C LEU A 15 -19.48 -4.47 -9.72
N MET A 16 -18.69 -3.48 -9.30
CA MET A 16 -17.24 -3.54 -9.42
C MET A 16 -16.63 -4.57 -8.47
N ARG A 17 -17.19 -4.74 -7.27
CA ARG A 17 -16.76 -5.81 -6.35
C ARG A 17 -17.00 -7.18 -6.97
N GLU A 18 -18.20 -7.44 -7.50
CA GLU A 18 -18.54 -8.70 -8.16
C GLU A 18 -17.62 -8.98 -9.36
N LEU A 19 -17.32 -7.96 -10.18
CA LEU A 19 -16.37 -8.07 -11.28
C LEU A 19 -14.96 -8.46 -10.80
N VAL A 20 -14.46 -7.79 -9.76
CA VAL A 20 -13.13 -8.09 -9.18
C VAL A 20 -13.09 -9.51 -8.65
N LEU A 21 -14.09 -9.91 -7.87
CA LEU A 21 -14.18 -11.25 -7.30
C LEU A 21 -14.20 -12.31 -8.40
N ALA A 22 -15.06 -12.15 -9.42
CA ALA A 22 -15.10 -13.06 -10.56
C ALA A 22 -13.73 -13.18 -11.24
N THR A 23 -13.07 -12.05 -11.49
CA THR A 23 -11.77 -11.99 -12.19
C THR A 23 -10.67 -12.75 -11.43
N ILE A 24 -10.58 -12.56 -10.11
CA ILE A 24 -9.47 -13.12 -9.32
C ILE A 24 -9.78 -14.51 -8.75
N SER A 25 -11.05 -14.88 -8.62
CA SER A 25 -11.47 -16.19 -8.09
C SER A 25 -11.09 -17.38 -8.98
N GLU A 26 -10.91 -17.14 -10.27
CA GLU A 26 -10.51 -18.16 -11.25
C GLU A 26 -8.99 -18.37 -11.33
N GLN A 27 -8.20 -17.54 -10.62
CA GLN A 27 -6.73 -17.58 -10.70
C GLN A 27 -6.16 -18.57 -9.66
N PRO A 28 -5.37 -19.58 -10.08
CA PRO A 28 -4.88 -20.62 -9.18
C PRO A 28 -3.81 -20.15 -8.19
N ASP A 29 -3.22 -18.98 -8.43
CA ASP A 29 -2.18 -18.34 -7.62
C ASP A 29 -2.73 -17.27 -6.65
N ILE A 30 -4.04 -17.01 -6.66
CA ILE A 30 -4.69 -15.99 -5.83
C ILE A 30 -5.65 -16.62 -4.82
N GLU A 31 -5.55 -16.19 -3.56
CA GLU A 31 -6.44 -16.57 -2.47
C GLU A 31 -7.18 -15.34 -1.95
N ILE A 32 -8.52 -15.36 -2.01
CA ILE A 32 -9.36 -14.31 -1.42
C ILE A 32 -9.52 -14.63 0.07
N VAL A 33 -8.81 -13.88 0.92
CA VAL A 33 -8.77 -14.13 2.38
C VAL A 33 -9.80 -13.30 3.16
N GLY A 34 -10.52 -12.40 2.49
CA GLY A 34 -11.61 -11.63 3.08
C GLY A 34 -12.30 -10.69 2.09
N GLU A 35 -13.59 -10.45 2.36
CA GLU A 35 -14.39 -9.43 1.71
C GLU A 35 -14.91 -8.46 2.76
N VAL A 36 -14.86 -7.17 2.46
CA VAL A 36 -15.24 -6.11 3.40
C VAL A 36 -16.24 -5.18 2.73
N GLN A 37 -17.38 -4.97 3.40
CA GLN A 37 -18.43 -4.08 2.92
C GLN A 37 -18.47 -2.75 3.65
N ASP A 38 -17.75 -2.56 4.75
CA ASP A 38 -17.68 -1.29 5.45
C ASP A 38 -16.21 -0.86 5.56
N GLU A 39 -15.89 0.36 5.17
CA GLU A 39 -14.53 0.89 5.27
C GLU A 39 -14.01 0.82 6.71
N ALA A 40 -14.89 0.97 7.71
CA ALA A 40 -14.56 0.87 9.13
C ALA A 40 -14.00 -0.50 9.53
N ASP A 41 -14.37 -1.57 8.82
CA ASP A 41 -13.90 -2.94 9.08
C ASP A 41 -12.57 -3.27 8.41
N ILE A 42 -12.13 -2.49 7.40
CA ILE A 42 -10.95 -2.81 6.59
C ILE A 42 -9.72 -2.98 7.47
N ARG A 43 -9.50 -2.05 8.39
CA ARG A 43 -8.31 -2.05 9.24
C ARG A 43 -8.24 -3.30 10.11
N ARG A 44 -9.38 -3.68 10.72
CA ARG A 44 -9.49 -4.90 11.54
C ARG A 44 -9.19 -6.15 10.72
N VAL A 45 -9.76 -6.24 9.53
CA VAL A 45 -9.57 -7.40 8.63
C VAL A 45 -8.13 -7.47 8.11
N VAL A 46 -7.51 -6.35 7.77
CA VAL A 46 -6.08 -6.30 7.36
C VAL A 46 -5.18 -6.75 8.51
N GLU A 47 -5.44 -6.30 9.74
CA GLU A 47 -4.69 -6.72 10.93
C GLU A 47 -4.79 -8.23 11.19
N GLU A 48 -6.00 -8.79 11.04
CA GLU A 48 -6.27 -10.21 11.29
C GLU A 48 -5.72 -11.10 10.15
N LYS A 49 -5.98 -10.72 8.90
CA LYS A 49 -5.72 -11.56 7.72
C LYS A 49 -4.36 -11.32 7.07
N LYS A 50 -3.69 -10.20 7.37
CA LYS A 50 -2.38 -9.81 6.80
C LYS A 50 -2.26 -10.12 5.29
N PRO A 51 -3.12 -9.54 4.45
CA PRO A 51 -3.10 -9.80 3.02
C PRO A 51 -1.83 -9.22 2.36
N ASP A 52 -1.45 -9.79 1.21
CA ASP A 52 -0.42 -9.20 0.34
C ASP A 52 -1.01 -8.00 -0.43
N PHE A 53 -2.31 -8.05 -0.78
CA PHE A 53 -3.02 -6.98 -1.49
C PHE A 53 -4.37 -6.65 -0.85
N LEU A 54 -4.69 -5.36 -0.83
CA LEU A 54 -6.03 -4.83 -0.52
C LEU A 54 -6.59 -4.15 -1.77
N ILE A 55 -7.81 -4.49 -2.17
CA ILE A 55 -8.53 -3.83 -3.26
C ILE A 55 -9.59 -2.91 -2.67
N ILE A 56 -9.59 -1.62 -3.00
CA ILE A 56 -10.55 -0.62 -2.50
C ILE A 56 -11.26 0.12 -3.64
N ALA A 57 -12.36 0.78 -3.33
CA ALA A 57 -12.96 1.77 -4.23
C ALA A 57 -12.07 3.02 -4.32
N LEU A 58 -12.02 3.62 -5.51
CA LEU A 58 -11.48 4.95 -5.73
C LEU A 58 -12.63 5.90 -6.05
N ASP A 59 -13.08 6.65 -5.04
CA ASP A 59 -14.22 7.57 -5.17
C ASP A 59 -13.81 8.85 -5.94
N GLU A 60 -12.66 9.42 -5.61
CA GLU A 60 -12.16 10.64 -6.24
C GLU A 60 -10.87 10.39 -7.04
N PRO A 61 -10.90 10.53 -8.38
CA PRO A 61 -9.72 10.37 -9.21
C PRO A 61 -8.65 11.42 -8.86
N GLY A 62 -7.44 10.96 -8.56
CA GLY A 62 -6.29 11.83 -8.29
C GLY A 62 -6.09 12.21 -6.82
N GLU A 63 -7.05 11.90 -5.95
CA GLU A 63 -6.84 11.95 -4.49
C GLU A 63 -6.58 10.54 -3.96
N ARG A 64 -5.54 10.42 -3.12
CA ARG A 64 -5.22 9.15 -2.47
C ARG A 64 -6.06 9.01 -1.21
N PRO A 65 -6.83 7.92 -1.04
CA PRO A 65 -7.59 7.69 0.19
C PRO A 65 -6.70 7.72 1.43
N ARG A 66 -7.15 8.40 2.50
CA ARG A 66 -6.39 8.53 3.76
C ARG A 66 -6.09 7.19 4.42
N LEU A 67 -6.96 6.20 4.21
CA LEU A 67 -6.75 4.84 4.66
C LEU A 67 -5.44 4.26 4.10
N CYS A 68 -5.08 4.57 2.84
CA CYS A 68 -3.84 4.09 2.22
C CYS A 68 -2.60 4.53 3.01
N ASP A 69 -2.54 5.78 3.48
CA ASP A 69 -1.43 6.26 4.30
C ASP A 69 -1.29 5.46 5.60
N SER A 70 -2.38 5.38 6.36
CA SER A 70 -2.36 4.70 7.66
C SER A 70 -2.03 3.22 7.55
N LEU A 71 -2.58 2.52 6.55
CA LEU A 71 -2.32 1.10 6.32
C LEU A 71 -0.89 0.86 5.83
N LEU A 72 -0.40 1.62 4.85
CA LEU A 72 0.94 1.40 4.30
C LEU A 72 2.06 1.80 5.29
N CYS A 73 1.80 2.74 6.21
CA CYS A 73 2.72 3.02 7.30
C CYS A 73 2.82 1.85 8.30
N GLN A 74 1.72 1.14 8.55
CA GLN A 74 1.68 0.02 9.51
C GLN A 74 2.06 -1.32 8.87
N PHE A 75 1.75 -1.51 7.59
CA PHE A 75 1.96 -2.71 6.80
C PHE A 75 2.70 -2.38 5.49
N PRO A 76 4.01 -2.06 5.56
CA PRO A 76 4.75 -1.55 4.41
C PRO A 76 4.92 -2.55 3.27
N ASP A 77 4.85 -3.86 3.56
CA ASP A 77 4.94 -4.92 2.55
C ASP A 77 3.62 -5.14 1.79
N MET A 78 2.50 -4.64 2.33
CA MET A 78 1.19 -4.74 1.69
C MET A 78 1.08 -3.74 0.54
N LYS A 79 0.31 -4.10 -0.49
CA LYS A 79 -0.02 -3.23 -1.63
C LYS A 79 -1.51 -2.94 -1.67
N ILE A 80 -1.88 -1.78 -2.22
CA ILE A 80 -3.29 -1.38 -2.35
C ILE A 80 -3.59 -1.10 -3.82
N LEU A 81 -4.63 -1.74 -4.36
CA LEU A 81 -5.18 -1.44 -5.68
C LEU A 81 -6.52 -0.73 -5.53
N ALA A 82 -6.58 0.55 -5.88
CA ALA A 82 -7.81 1.34 -5.86
C ALA A 82 -8.43 1.38 -7.25
N LEU A 83 -9.74 1.10 -7.34
CA LEU A 83 -10.47 0.97 -8.60
C LEU A 83 -11.63 1.96 -8.68
N ALA A 84 -11.65 2.80 -9.72
CA ALA A 84 -12.77 3.73 -9.98
C ALA A 84 -13.78 3.09 -10.96
N PRO A 85 -15.09 3.08 -10.63
CA PRO A 85 -16.13 2.47 -11.48
C PRO A 85 -16.30 3.15 -12.84
N GLU A 86 -16.16 4.47 -12.93
CA GLU A 86 -16.66 5.26 -14.06
C GLU A 86 -15.60 5.61 -15.11
N ARG A 87 -14.32 5.52 -14.75
CA ARG A 87 -13.22 6.08 -15.56
C ARG A 87 -12.23 5.04 -16.06
N ASN A 88 -12.50 3.75 -15.86
CA ASN A 88 -11.53 2.66 -16.08
C ASN A 88 -10.15 3.01 -15.48
N SER A 89 -10.17 3.74 -14.36
CA SER A 89 -8.99 4.27 -13.71
C SER A 89 -8.67 3.39 -12.52
N SER A 90 -7.43 2.95 -12.43
CA SER A 90 -6.90 2.24 -11.29
C SER A 90 -5.65 2.95 -10.81
N VAL A 91 -5.47 2.97 -9.49
CA VAL A 91 -4.26 3.50 -8.86
C VAL A 91 -3.67 2.42 -7.98
N PHE A 92 -2.37 2.21 -8.13
CA PHE A 92 -1.62 1.24 -7.37
C PHE A 92 -0.76 1.96 -6.34
N TYR A 93 -0.98 1.68 -5.06
CA TYR A 93 -0.25 2.27 -3.95
C TYR A 93 0.61 1.21 -3.25
N TRP A 94 1.86 1.58 -2.95
CA TRP A 94 2.79 0.79 -2.16
C TRP A 94 3.64 1.73 -1.30
N ALA A 95 4.19 1.22 -0.20
CA ALA A 95 5.23 1.90 0.55
C ALA A 95 6.61 1.36 0.14
N SER A 96 7.61 2.23 0.17
CA SER A 96 9.01 1.85 0.14
C SER A 96 9.74 2.52 1.30
N LEU A 97 10.59 1.76 2.00
CA LEU A 97 11.51 2.32 2.97
C LEU A 97 12.80 2.71 2.24
N ASP A 98 13.01 4.00 2.05
CA ASP A 98 14.26 4.52 1.50
C ASP A 98 15.27 4.69 2.64
N ILE A 99 16.27 3.79 2.69
CA ILE A 99 17.40 3.92 3.61
C ILE A 99 18.51 4.69 2.89
N HIS A 100 18.85 5.86 3.40
CA HIS A 100 19.97 6.66 2.90
C HIS A 100 21.16 6.55 3.85
N SER A 101 22.35 6.43 3.27
CA SER A 101 23.61 6.40 4.03
C SER A 101 24.60 7.36 3.40
N ASN A 102 25.36 8.07 4.23
CA ASN A 102 26.51 8.85 3.79
C ASN A 102 27.70 8.56 4.72
N ARG A 103 28.92 8.67 4.21
CA ARG A 103 30.13 8.50 5.03
C ARG A 103 30.36 9.77 5.83
N VAL A 104 30.64 9.61 7.11
CA VAL A 104 30.99 10.69 8.03
C VAL A 104 32.40 10.42 8.54
N GLU A 105 33.23 11.46 8.60
CA GLU A 105 34.54 11.36 9.23
C GLU A 105 34.37 11.12 10.74
N ALA A 106 35.15 10.19 11.31
CA ALA A 106 35.15 9.90 12.74
C ALA A 106 35.98 10.94 13.53
N SER A 107 35.78 12.22 13.23
CA SER A 107 36.36 13.38 13.91
C SER A 107 35.28 14.12 14.69
N GLU A 108 35.68 14.94 15.67
CA GLU A 108 34.73 15.78 16.42
C GLU A 108 33.92 16.68 15.47
N GLU A 109 34.60 17.29 14.49
CA GLU A 109 33.98 18.13 13.46
C GLU A 109 33.02 17.35 12.57
N GLY A 110 33.41 16.15 12.11
CA GLY A 110 32.58 15.27 11.30
C GLY A 110 31.29 14.84 12.00
N ILE A 111 31.38 14.48 13.29
CA ILE A 111 30.20 14.13 14.11
C ILE A 111 29.28 15.34 14.27
N LEU A 112 29.83 16.51 14.61
CA LEU A 112 29.04 17.73 14.80
C LEU A 112 28.35 18.15 13.51
N ASP A 113 29.02 18.04 12.36
CA ASP A 113 28.45 18.41 11.07
C ASP A 113 27.36 17.44 10.60
N ALA A 114 27.48 16.14 10.90
CA ALA A 114 26.42 15.17 10.67
C ALA A 114 25.18 15.47 11.52
N LEU A 115 25.36 15.73 12.83
CA LEU A 115 24.25 16.09 13.73
C LEU A 115 23.58 17.42 13.37
N ARG A 116 24.33 18.34 12.74
CA ARG A 116 23.81 19.61 12.20
C ARG A 116 23.14 19.47 10.84
N GLY A 117 23.06 18.26 10.26
CA GLY A 117 22.38 18.01 8.99
C GLY A 117 23.15 18.44 7.75
N LYS A 118 24.47 18.67 7.84
CA LYS A 118 25.32 19.02 6.69
C LYS A 118 25.71 17.82 5.82
N ALA A 119 25.59 16.61 6.37
CA ALA A 119 25.67 15.37 5.59
C ALA A 119 24.36 15.22 4.78
N GLN A 120 24.37 15.68 3.53
CA GLN A 120 23.17 15.92 2.72
C GLN A 120 22.24 14.68 2.58
N PHE A 121 20.93 14.96 2.62
CA PHE A 121 19.86 14.08 2.11
C PHE A 121 19.81 14.17 0.58
N PRO A 122 19.71 13.05 -0.16
CA PRO A 122 19.44 13.14 -1.59
C PRO A 122 18.08 13.79 -1.82
N ARG A 123 18.03 14.79 -2.71
CA ARG A 123 16.75 15.36 -3.17
C ARG A 123 15.97 14.23 -3.86
N ARG A 124 14.80 13.88 -3.31
CA ARG A 124 13.84 12.96 -3.93
C ARG A 124 13.65 13.33 -5.41
N TYR A 125 13.92 12.40 -6.31
CA TYR A 125 13.42 12.49 -7.68
C TYR A 125 11.90 12.42 -7.60
N ARG A 126 11.26 13.40 -8.24
CA ARG A 126 9.83 13.66 -8.26
C ARG A 126 9.14 12.78 -9.29
#